data_AF-R5QKR4-F1
#
_entry.id   AF-R5QKR4-F1
#
_cell.length_a   1.000
_cell.length_b   1.000
_cell.length_c   1.000
_cell.angle_alpha   90.00
_cell.angle_beta   90.00
_cell.angle_gamma   90.00
#
_symmetry.space_group_name_H-M   'P 1'
#
loop_
_entity.id
_entity.type
_entity.pdbx_description
1 polymer ?
#
loop_
_entity_poly.entity_id
_entity_poly.type
_entity_poly.pdbx_seq_one_letter_code
_entity_poly.pdbx_strand_id
1 'polypeptide(L)'
;MKKLTDFANIAQLQTYIKDWNSLTGLSAAITDLDGNCLTTAIPESCSTYHAEDALTELTLGEESIGSMLYGTPADYTDDPSVSVQILHSLLTLAINNQYETSQLNTRLQTYKDSITTLSSLINAIIEKSHALDKIESKQRMLALNASIEAARAGEAGKGFAVVADEVGKLASVSDEINTAIKDTMTDMADLVEKISAPEHPVI
;
A
#
# COMPACT_ATOMS: atom_id res chain seq x y z
N MET A 1 -1.12 19.79 -7.93
CA MET A 1 -1.34 19.49 -9.36
C MET A 1 -0.53 18.25 -9.67
N LYS A 2 -1.14 17.21 -10.24
CA LYS A 2 -0.47 15.94 -10.52
C LYS A 2 0.43 16.14 -11.74
N LYS A 3 1.72 15.82 -11.64
CA LYS A 3 2.58 15.87 -12.83
C LYS A 3 2.49 14.54 -13.55
N LEU A 4 2.42 14.56 -14.88
CA LEU A 4 2.42 13.35 -15.69
C LEU A 4 3.63 12.43 -15.35
N THR A 5 4.78 13.04 -15.03
CA THR A 5 6.00 12.33 -14.63
C THR A 5 5.90 11.58 -13.29
N ASP A 6 4.93 11.90 -12.43
CA ASP A 6 4.82 11.30 -11.10
C ASP A 6 4.26 9.87 -11.17
N PHE A 7 3.59 9.52 -12.27
CA PHE A 7 2.89 8.24 -12.41
C PHE A 7 3.01 7.60 -13.79
N ALA A 8 3.21 8.38 -14.86
CA ALA A 8 3.27 7.84 -16.20
C ALA A 8 4.68 7.40 -16.58
N ASN A 9 4.76 6.24 -17.23
CA ASN A 9 5.98 5.74 -17.84
C ASN A 9 6.24 6.46 -19.17
N ILE A 10 7.03 7.53 -19.10
CA ILE A 10 7.36 8.38 -20.25
C ILE A 10 8.06 7.60 -21.38
N ALA A 11 8.87 6.58 -21.05
CA ALA A 11 9.53 5.74 -22.06
C ALA A 11 8.52 4.87 -22.83
N GLN A 12 7.48 4.38 -22.16
CA GLN A 12 6.40 3.65 -22.81
C GLN A 12 5.58 4.57 -23.71
N LEU A 13 5.23 5.77 -23.23
CA LEU A 13 4.56 6.78 -24.07
C LEU A 13 5.40 7.17 -25.28
N GLN A 14 6.73 7.25 -25.11
CA GLN A 14 7.65 7.47 -26.23
C GLN A 14 7.55 6.36 -27.28
N THR A 15 7.40 5.12 -26.84
CA THR A 15 7.27 3.96 -27.74
C THR A 15 5.99 4.11 -28.56
N TYR A 16 4.87 4.43 -27.92
CA TYR A 16 3.59 4.63 -28.62
C TYR A 16 3.65 5.72 -29.70
N ILE A 17 4.26 6.88 -29.39
CA ILE A 17 4.37 7.96 -30.38
C ILE A 17 5.40 7.64 -31.49
N LYS A 18 6.44 6.85 -31.20
CA LYS A 18 7.38 6.35 -32.22
C LYS A 18 6.72 5.34 -33.16
N ASP A 19 5.96 4.41 -32.61
CA ASP A 19 5.24 3.41 -33.41
C ASP A 19 4.20 4.12 -34.30
N TRP A 20 3.44 5.06 -33.74
CA TRP A 20 2.50 5.89 -34.50
C TRP A 20 3.20 6.69 -35.61
N ASN A 21 4.37 7.28 -35.34
CA ASN A 21 5.16 7.97 -36.35
C ASN A 21 5.59 7.03 -37.49
N SER A 22 6.04 5.82 -37.17
CA SER A 22 6.43 4.83 -38.19
C SER A 22 5.28 4.37 -39.08
N LEU A 23 4.04 4.38 -38.57
CA LEU A 23 2.85 3.94 -39.28
C LEU A 23 2.20 5.03 -40.13
N THR A 24 2.29 6.28 -39.69
CA THR A 24 1.53 7.40 -40.28
C THR A 24 2.42 8.43 -40.99
N GLY A 25 3.73 8.46 -40.68
CA GLY A 25 4.63 9.54 -41.09
C GLY A 25 4.45 10.85 -40.31
N LEU A 26 3.45 10.95 -39.45
CA LEU A 26 3.19 12.11 -38.60
C LEU A 26 4.12 12.12 -37.39
N SER A 27 4.50 13.28 -36.88
CA SER A 27 5.31 13.39 -35.66
C SER A 27 4.44 13.77 -34.47
N ALA A 28 4.77 13.26 -33.28
CA ALA A 28 4.09 13.66 -32.05
C ALA A 28 5.07 13.85 -30.90
N ALA A 29 4.73 14.76 -30.01
CA ALA A 29 5.40 15.00 -28.74
C ALA A 29 4.40 15.18 -27.61
N ILE A 30 4.85 14.86 -26.40
CA ILE A 30 4.09 15.03 -25.17
C ILE A 30 4.80 16.07 -24.33
N THR A 31 4.05 17.06 -23.85
CA THR A 31 4.54 18.11 -22.96
C THR A 31 3.85 18.05 -21.61
N ASP A 32 4.46 18.65 -20.59
CA ASP A 32 3.75 19.00 -19.37
C ASP A 32 2.85 20.23 -19.59
N LEU A 33 2.19 20.68 -18.51
CA LEU A 33 1.30 21.84 -18.50
C LEU A 33 2.03 23.17 -18.71
N ASP A 34 3.34 23.21 -18.45
CA ASP A 34 4.18 24.38 -18.66
C ASP A 34 4.72 24.44 -20.10
N GLY A 35 4.39 23.44 -20.93
CA GLY A 35 4.87 23.31 -22.30
C GLY A 35 6.27 22.69 -22.42
N ASN A 36 6.85 22.19 -21.32
CA ASN A 36 8.13 21.50 -21.38
C ASN A 36 7.95 20.12 -22.00
N CYS A 37 8.82 19.80 -22.95
CA CYS A 37 8.84 18.50 -23.59
C CYS A 37 9.18 17.38 -22.60
N LEU A 38 8.30 16.40 -22.50
CA LEU A 38 8.52 15.18 -21.73
C LEU A 38 9.05 14.07 -22.63
N THR A 39 8.50 13.93 -23.83
CA THR A 39 8.96 12.94 -24.80
C THR A 39 8.53 13.29 -26.22
N THR A 40 9.23 12.72 -27.19
CA THR A 40 8.92 12.88 -28.61
C THR A 40 9.27 11.63 -29.43
N ALA A 41 8.53 11.43 -30.52
CA ALA A 41 8.84 10.45 -31.54
C ALA A 41 10.19 10.71 -32.23
N ILE A 42 10.54 11.99 -32.46
CA ILE A 42 11.74 12.41 -33.19
C ILE A 42 12.62 13.26 -32.27
N PRO A 43 13.87 12.85 -31.96
CA PRO A 43 14.71 13.50 -30.94
C PRO A 43 14.88 15.02 -31.07
N GLU A 44 14.88 15.55 -32.30
CA GLU A 44 15.10 16.98 -32.58
C GLU A 44 13.83 17.83 -32.50
N SER A 45 12.65 17.21 -32.33
CA SER A 45 11.39 17.89 -32.64
C SER A 45 10.82 18.78 -31.53
N CYS A 46 11.17 18.58 -30.26
CA CYS A 46 10.54 19.36 -29.19
C CYS A 46 10.87 20.86 -29.19
N SER A 47 11.93 21.27 -29.89
CA SER A 47 12.27 22.67 -30.15
C SER A 47 11.84 23.15 -31.54
N THR A 48 11.36 22.26 -32.41
CA THR A 48 10.97 22.56 -33.80
C THR A 48 9.47 22.41 -34.07
N TYR A 49 8.66 21.99 -33.09
CA TYR A 49 7.20 22.13 -33.19
C TYR A 49 6.90 23.62 -33.33
N HIS A 50 6.38 24.00 -34.49
CA HIS A 50 6.08 25.39 -34.82
C HIS A 50 4.73 25.77 -34.20
N ALA A 51 4.50 27.08 -34.06
CA ALA A 51 3.25 27.64 -33.53
C ALA A 51 1.99 27.33 -34.38
N GLU A 52 2.14 26.58 -35.49
CA GLU A 52 1.07 26.09 -36.37
C GLU A 52 0.61 24.66 -36.03
N ASP A 53 1.30 23.97 -35.12
CA ASP A 53 0.97 22.62 -34.69
C ASP A 53 -0.28 22.63 -33.79
N ALA A 54 -1.24 21.76 -34.09
CA ALA A 54 -2.47 21.69 -33.31
C ALA A 54 -2.23 20.90 -32.01
N LEU A 55 -2.49 21.57 -30.90
CA LEU A 55 -2.36 21.02 -29.56
C LEU A 55 -3.64 20.28 -29.16
N THR A 56 -3.49 19.07 -28.62
CA THR A 56 -4.59 18.31 -28.02
C THR A 56 -4.29 18.03 -26.54
N GLU A 57 -5.21 18.39 -25.66
CA GLU A 57 -5.03 18.28 -24.21
C GLU A 57 -5.11 16.81 -23.74
N LEU A 58 -4.13 16.35 -22.98
CA LEU A 58 -4.17 15.04 -22.34
C LEU A 58 -4.81 15.18 -20.95
N THR A 59 -5.80 14.34 -20.66
CA THR A 59 -6.59 14.46 -19.43
C THR A 59 -6.55 13.20 -18.56
N LEU A 60 -6.68 13.44 -17.26
CA LEU A 60 -6.93 12.43 -16.25
C LEU A 60 -8.30 12.73 -15.61
N GLY A 61 -9.34 12.02 -16.05
CA GLY A 61 -10.71 12.43 -15.78
C GLY A 61 -11.01 13.80 -16.40
N GLU A 62 -11.34 14.79 -15.57
CA GLU A 62 -11.58 16.18 -16.00
C GLU A 62 -10.34 17.08 -15.83
N GLU A 63 -9.23 16.56 -15.30
CA GLU A 63 -8.01 17.34 -15.01
C GLU A 63 -7.03 17.27 -16.20
N SER A 64 -6.59 18.42 -16.68
CA SER A 64 -5.48 18.52 -17.63
C SER A 64 -4.16 18.15 -16.97
N ILE A 65 -3.36 17.35 -17.64
CA ILE A 65 -2.06 16.87 -17.11
C ILE A 65 -0.88 17.13 -18.05
N GLY A 66 -1.17 17.61 -19.26
CA GLY A 66 -0.18 17.82 -20.30
C GLY A 66 -0.84 17.96 -21.66
N SER A 67 -0.02 18.04 -22.70
CA SER A 67 -0.49 18.21 -24.06
C SER A 67 0.21 17.26 -25.01
N MET A 68 -0.53 16.83 -26.03
CA MET A 68 0.03 16.20 -27.21
C MET A 68 0.14 17.24 -28.32
N LEU A 69 1.35 17.43 -28.81
CA LEU A 69 1.64 18.18 -30.03
C LEU A 69 1.76 17.20 -31.17
N TYR A 70 1.27 17.55 -32.36
CA TYR A 70 1.52 16.78 -33.58
C TYR A 70 1.93 17.68 -34.73
N GLY A 71 2.78 17.15 -35.60
CA GLY A 71 3.26 17.81 -36.81
C GLY A 71 3.09 16.93 -38.03
N THR A 72 2.94 17.57 -39.19
CA THR A 72 2.83 16.91 -40.49
C THR A 72 4.08 17.20 -41.33
N PRO A 73 4.55 16.24 -42.16
CA PRO A 73 5.54 16.54 -43.20
C PRO A 73 5.04 17.60 -44.18
N ALA A 74 5.95 18.38 -44.79
CA ALA A 74 5.59 19.47 -45.70
C ALA A 74 4.82 19.02 -46.96
N ASP A 75 4.97 17.76 -47.36
CA ASP A 75 4.30 17.12 -48.49
C ASP A 75 3.09 16.26 -48.08
N TYR A 76 2.68 16.32 -46.80
CA TYR A 76 1.53 15.56 -46.29
C TYR A 76 0.22 16.16 -46.81
N THR A 77 -0.51 15.41 -47.63
CA THR A 77 -1.74 15.88 -48.30
C THR A 77 -3.03 15.39 -47.66
N ASP A 78 -2.96 14.38 -46.80
CA ASP A 78 -4.12 13.77 -46.16
C ASP A 78 -4.56 14.56 -44.92
N ASP A 79 -5.81 14.39 -44.48
CA ASP A 79 -6.27 14.97 -43.22
C ASP A 79 -5.71 14.18 -42.02
N PRO A 80 -4.87 14.76 -41.15
CA PRO A 80 -4.30 14.05 -40.01
C PRO A 80 -5.31 13.82 -38.87
N SER A 81 -6.50 14.45 -38.92
CA SER A 81 -7.44 14.53 -37.78
C SER A 81 -7.77 13.16 -37.17
N VAL A 82 -8.06 12.16 -38.00
CA VAL A 82 -8.42 10.81 -37.54
C VAL A 82 -7.24 10.12 -36.85
N SER A 83 -6.06 10.16 -37.48
CA SER A 83 -4.84 9.55 -36.94
C SER A 83 -4.42 10.18 -35.61
N VAL A 84 -4.56 11.50 -35.52
CA VAL A 84 -4.28 12.29 -34.30
C VAL A 84 -5.28 11.98 -33.19
N GLN A 85 -6.58 11.94 -33.49
CA GLN A 85 -7.63 11.60 -32.51
C GLN A 85 -7.45 10.19 -31.94
N ILE A 86 -7.06 9.23 -32.79
CA ILE A 86 -6.77 7.86 -32.34
C ILE A 86 -5.57 7.85 -31.40
N LEU A 87 -4.45 8.50 -31.76
CA LEU A 87 -3.28 8.58 -30.89
C LEU A 87 -3.62 9.26 -29.56
N HIS A 88 -4.32 10.40 -29.61
CA HIS A 88 -4.75 11.14 -28.43
C HIS A 88 -5.59 10.26 -27.50
N SER A 89 -6.58 9.54 -28.04
CA SER A 89 -7.43 8.64 -27.26
C SER A 89 -6.64 7.50 -26.63
N LEU A 90 -5.69 6.91 -27.39
CA LEU A 90 -4.82 5.84 -26.89
C LEU A 90 -3.87 6.32 -25.80
N LEU A 91 -3.24 7.48 -25.97
CA LEU A 91 -2.36 8.08 -24.97
C LEU A 91 -3.13 8.42 -23.72
N THR A 92 -4.30 9.06 -23.85
CA THR A 92 -5.18 9.40 -22.73
C THR A 92 -5.59 8.13 -21.97
N LEU A 93 -6.01 7.07 -22.67
CA LEU A 93 -6.35 5.79 -22.04
C LEU A 93 -5.14 5.17 -21.32
N ALA A 94 -3.97 5.12 -21.97
CA ALA A 94 -2.77 4.52 -21.41
C ALA A 94 -2.31 5.27 -20.15
N ILE A 95 -2.34 6.59 -20.17
CA ILE A 95 -2.03 7.45 -19.03
C ILE A 95 -3.00 7.19 -17.87
N ASN A 96 -4.31 7.15 -18.14
CA ASN A 96 -5.31 6.89 -17.11
C ASN A 96 -5.09 5.50 -16.46
N ASN A 97 -4.80 4.48 -17.26
CA ASN A 97 -4.49 3.14 -16.75
C ASN A 97 -3.20 3.12 -15.91
N GLN A 98 -2.15 3.82 -16.34
CA GLN A 98 -0.90 3.96 -15.58
C GLN A 98 -1.14 4.69 -14.25
N TYR A 99 -1.98 5.71 -14.23
CA TYR A 99 -2.38 6.40 -13.02
C TYR A 99 -3.13 5.48 -12.06
N GLU A 100 -4.14 4.75 -12.54
CA GLU A 100 -4.89 3.78 -11.73
C GLU A 100 -3.98 2.71 -11.15
N THR A 101 -3.03 2.21 -11.94
CA THR A 101 -2.02 1.23 -11.51
C THR A 101 -1.10 1.81 -10.43
N SER A 102 -0.64 3.06 -10.58
CA SER A 102 0.17 3.75 -9.57
C SER A 102 -0.59 3.95 -8.25
N GLN A 103 -1.86 4.34 -8.33
CA GLN A 103 -2.73 4.49 -7.16
C GLN A 103 -2.96 3.14 -6.47
N LEU A 104 -3.16 2.07 -7.23
CA LEU A 104 -3.29 0.71 -6.70
C LEU A 104 -2.00 0.28 -5.98
N ASN A 105 -0.84 0.50 -6.58
CA ASN A 105 0.46 0.17 -5.97
C ASN A 105 0.69 0.92 -4.66
N THR A 106 0.33 2.21 -4.60
CA THR A 106 0.44 3.02 -3.37
C THR A 106 -0.47 2.48 -2.26
N ARG A 107 -1.70 2.08 -2.61
CA ARG A 107 -2.63 1.46 -1.65
C ARG A 107 -2.14 0.10 -1.18
N LEU A 108 -1.63 -0.73 -2.08
CA LEU A 108 -1.04 -2.03 -1.75
C LEU A 108 0.16 -1.87 -0.82
N GLN A 109 1.02 -0.87 -1.04
CA GLN A 109 2.13 -0.59 -0.14
C GLN A 109 1.63 -0.21 1.26
N THR A 110 0.62 0.65 1.34
CA THR A 110 -0.01 1.02 2.63
C THR A 110 -0.57 -0.19 3.37
N TYR A 111 -1.18 -1.14 2.65
CA TYR A 111 -1.68 -2.39 3.24
C TYR A 111 -0.54 -3.26 3.74
N LYS A 112 0.55 -3.41 2.99
CA LYS A 112 1.75 -4.15 3.43
C LYS A 112 2.34 -3.56 4.70
N ASP A 113 2.44 -2.23 4.78
CA ASP A 113 2.97 -1.54 5.96
C ASP A 113 2.05 -1.74 7.18
N SER A 114 0.73 -1.70 6.96
CA SER A 114 -0.27 -1.95 8.00
C SER A 114 -0.23 -3.39 8.52
N ILE A 115 -0.06 -4.38 7.63
CA ILE A 115 0.09 -5.80 7.97
C ILE A 115 1.38 -6.02 8.79
N THR A 116 2.49 -5.40 8.37
CA THR A 116 3.76 -5.47 9.09
C THR A 116 3.63 -4.88 10.50
N THR A 117 2.95 -3.74 10.62
CA THR A 117 2.66 -3.11 11.91
C THR A 117 1.79 -4.02 12.79
N LEU A 118 0.74 -4.63 12.22
CA LEU A 118 -0.12 -5.56 12.93
C LEU A 118 0.65 -6.78 13.44
N SER A 119 1.52 -7.37 12.62
CA SER A 119 2.41 -8.47 13.02
C SER A 119 3.29 -8.08 14.23
N SER A 120 3.88 -6.87 14.19
CA SER A 120 4.68 -6.37 15.31
C SER A 120 3.86 -6.18 16.58
N LEU A 121 2.62 -5.71 16.48
CA LEU A 121 1.73 -5.52 17.64
C LEU A 121 1.31 -6.86 18.25
N ILE A 122 1.01 -7.86 17.42
CA ILE A 122 0.71 -9.23 17.88
C ILE A 122 1.88 -9.79 18.69
N ASN A 123 3.10 -9.72 18.15
CA ASN A 123 4.30 -10.17 18.86
C ASN A 123 4.50 -9.43 20.19
N ALA A 124 4.29 -8.11 20.22
CA ALA A 124 4.40 -7.34 21.44
C ALA A 124 3.36 -7.73 22.50
N ILE A 125 2.15 -8.16 22.10
CA ILE A 125 1.14 -8.66 23.03
C ILE A 125 1.54 -10.04 23.54
N ILE A 126 2.02 -10.95 22.68
CA ILE A 126 2.51 -12.27 23.09
C ILE A 126 3.63 -12.14 24.14
N GLU A 127 4.59 -11.24 23.94
CA GLU A 127 5.65 -10.97 24.93
C GLU A 127 5.09 -10.47 26.27
N LYS A 128 4.09 -9.59 26.26
CA LYS A 128 3.42 -9.10 27.47
C LYS A 128 2.66 -10.22 28.18
N SER A 129 1.99 -11.09 27.43
CA SER A 129 1.32 -12.27 27.97
C SER A 129 2.30 -13.24 28.63
N HIS A 130 3.50 -13.41 28.08
CA HIS A 130 4.56 -14.17 28.76
C HIS A 130 5.07 -13.53 30.06
N ALA A 131 5.05 -12.19 30.14
CA ALA A 131 5.36 -11.50 31.39
C ALA A 131 4.25 -11.71 32.44
N LEU A 132 2.98 -11.77 32.02
CA LEU A 132 1.84 -12.07 32.89
C LEU A 132 1.95 -13.47 33.51
N ASP A 133 2.38 -14.50 32.77
CA ASP A 133 2.60 -15.85 33.30
C ASP A 133 3.50 -15.85 34.55
N LYS A 134 4.56 -15.04 34.50
CA LYS A 134 5.53 -14.91 35.61
C LYS A 134 4.89 -14.24 36.82
N ILE A 135 4.00 -13.27 36.59
CA ILE A 135 3.29 -12.55 37.65
C ILE A 135 2.26 -13.49 38.29
N GLU A 136 1.48 -14.21 37.50
CA GLU A 136 0.46 -15.14 37.96
C GLU A 136 1.07 -16.31 38.74
N SER A 137 2.18 -16.87 38.27
CA SER A 137 2.94 -17.89 39.01
C SER A 137 3.44 -17.36 40.36
N LYS A 138 3.96 -16.12 40.40
CA LYS A 138 4.38 -15.48 41.65
C LYS A 138 3.19 -15.22 42.58
N GLN A 139 2.04 -14.79 42.06
CA GLN A 139 0.83 -14.60 42.85
C GLN A 139 0.33 -15.91 43.45
N ARG A 140 0.30 -17.01 42.66
CA ARG A 140 -0.02 -18.36 43.15
C ARG A 140 0.91 -18.79 44.28
N MET A 141 2.21 -18.56 44.13
CA MET A 141 3.20 -18.86 45.17
C MET A 141 2.98 -18.04 46.45
N LEU A 142 2.68 -16.74 46.31
CA LEU A 142 2.42 -15.85 47.45
C LEU A 142 1.12 -16.24 48.18
N ALA A 143 0.07 -16.55 47.44
CA ALA A 143 -1.20 -17.05 47.97
C ALA A 143 -0.99 -18.37 48.73
N LEU A 144 -0.23 -19.30 48.16
CA LEU A 144 0.10 -20.57 48.82
C LEU A 144 0.87 -20.34 50.12
N ASN A 145 1.91 -19.51 50.09
CA ASN A 145 2.69 -19.20 51.29
C ASN A 145 1.83 -18.52 52.38
N ALA A 146 0.94 -17.62 51.98
CA ALA A 146 0.00 -16.97 52.90
C ALA A 146 -1.01 -17.97 53.50
N SER A 147 -1.51 -18.91 52.70
CA SER A 147 -2.42 -19.97 53.14
C SER A 147 -1.75 -20.90 54.16
N ILE A 148 -0.48 -21.28 53.92
CA ILE A 148 0.33 -22.07 54.86
C ILE A 148 0.53 -21.33 56.20
N GLU A 149 0.91 -20.05 56.16
CA GLU A 149 1.15 -19.28 57.38
C GLU A 149 -0.15 -19.00 58.14
N ALA A 150 -1.26 -18.79 57.43
CA ALA A 150 -2.59 -18.68 58.02
C ALA A 150 -3.00 -19.97 58.73
N ALA A 151 -2.77 -21.14 58.12
CA ALA A 151 -3.01 -22.43 58.76
C ALA A 151 -2.13 -22.62 60.01
N ARG A 152 -0.87 -22.18 59.95
CA ARG A 152 0.09 -22.25 61.06
C ARG A 152 -0.33 -21.38 62.26
N ALA A 153 -0.94 -20.23 62.00
CA ALA A 153 -1.47 -19.34 63.03
C ALA A 153 -2.79 -19.85 63.69
N GLY A 154 -3.37 -20.94 63.20
CA GLY A 154 -4.56 -21.57 63.77
C GLY A 154 -5.79 -20.66 63.74
N GLU A 155 -6.48 -20.51 64.87
CA GLU A 155 -7.68 -19.65 64.99
C GLU A 155 -7.39 -18.19 64.58
N ALA A 156 -6.21 -17.66 64.90
CA ALA A 156 -5.84 -16.29 64.58
C ALA A 156 -5.63 -16.05 63.07
N GLY A 157 -5.37 -17.11 62.31
CA GLY A 157 -5.12 -17.04 60.87
C GLY A 157 -6.34 -17.21 59.98
N LYS A 158 -7.52 -17.54 60.52
CA LYS A 158 -8.73 -17.85 59.72
C LYS A 158 -9.10 -16.76 58.71
N GLY A 159 -9.02 -15.48 59.09
CA GLY A 159 -9.29 -14.36 58.18
C GLY A 159 -8.27 -14.25 57.03
N PHE A 160 -7.00 -14.50 57.33
CA PHE A 160 -5.93 -14.50 56.31
C PHE A 160 -6.03 -15.70 55.37
N ALA A 161 -6.52 -16.85 55.84
CA ALA A 161 -6.75 -18.02 55.00
C ALA A 161 -7.77 -17.74 53.90
N VAL A 162 -8.88 -17.06 54.23
CA VAL A 162 -9.90 -16.67 53.24
C VAL A 162 -9.33 -15.73 52.18
N VAL A 163 -8.51 -14.75 52.58
CA VAL A 163 -7.87 -13.83 51.64
C VAL A 163 -6.86 -14.56 50.75
N ALA A 164 -6.06 -15.46 51.33
CA ALA A 164 -5.08 -16.25 50.58
C ALA A 164 -5.74 -17.12 49.50
N ASP A 165 -6.85 -17.79 49.84
CA ASP A 165 -7.62 -18.58 48.89
C ASP A 165 -8.19 -17.71 47.75
N GLU A 166 -8.70 -16.51 48.06
CA GLU A 166 -9.25 -15.61 47.05
C GLU A 166 -8.17 -15.07 46.10
N VAL A 167 -6.98 -14.73 46.63
CA VAL A 167 -5.83 -14.36 45.79
C VAL A 167 -5.38 -15.53 44.91
N GLY A 168 -5.38 -16.76 45.44
CA GLY A 168 -5.06 -17.97 44.67
C GLY A 168 -6.03 -18.20 43.51
N LYS A 169 -7.34 -18.01 43.75
CA LYS A 169 -8.37 -18.08 42.70
C LYS A 169 -8.19 -16.99 41.65
N LEU A 170 -7.97 -15.74 42.07
CA LEU A 170 -7.74 -14.62 41.15
C LEU A 170 -6.53 -14.87 40.24
N ALA A 171 -5.44 -15.42 40.78
CA ALA A 171 -4.28 -15.79 39.99
C ALA A 171 -4.59 -16.91 38.99
N SER A 172 -5.48 -17.85 39.33
CA SER A 172 -5.91 -18.89 38.40
C SER A 172 -6.80 -18.37 37.27
N VAL A 173 -7.77 -17.51 37.60
CA VAL A 173 -8.64 -16.89 36.61
C VAL A 173 -7.84 -15.98 35.66
N SER A 174 -6.83 -15.28 36.19
CA SER A 174 -5.94 -14.45 35.37
C SER A 174 -5.18 -15.29 34.33
N ASP A 175 -4.63 -16.44 34.76
CA ASP A 175 -3.91 -17.38 33.89
C ASP A 175 -4.79 -17.97 32.77
N GLU A 176 -6.05 -18.29 33.08
CA GLU A 176 -7.03 -18.74 32.08
C GLU A 176 -7.30 -17.65 31.03
N ILE A 177 -7.51 -16.40 31.47
CA ILE A 177 -7.71 -15.26 30.57
C ILE A 177 -6.46 -15.00 29.73
N ASN A 178 -5.27 -15.03 30.34
CA ASN A 178 -4.01 -14.80 29.65
C ASN A 178 -3.71 -15.89 28.61
N THR A 179 -4.09 -17.14 28.89
CA THR A 179 -4.01 -18.24 27.91
C THR A 179 -4.93 -17.98 26.72
N ALA A 180 -6.19 -17.61 26.97
CA ALA A 180 -7.13 -17.28 25.89
C ALA A 180 -6.66 -16.08 25.03
N ILE A 181 -5.98 -15.10 25.63
CA ILE A 181 -5.35 -14.01 24.90
C ILE A 181 -4.26 -14.54 23.95
N LYS A 182 -3.37 -15.41 24.42
CA LYS A 182 -2.31 -15.99 23.57
C LYS A 182 -2.86 -16.81 22.42
N ASP A 183 -3.89 -17.60 22.67
CA ASP A 183 -4.55 -18.40 21.62
C ASP A 183 -5.11 -17.48 20.54
N THR A 184 -5.84 -16.43 20.95
CA THR A 184 -6.36 -15.41 20.02
C THR A 184 -5.24 -14.71 19.24
N MET A 185 -4.13 -14.38 19.89
CA MET A 185 -2.98 -13.75 19.22
C MET A 185 -2.30 -14.69 18.22
N THR A 186 -2.28 -15.99 18.50
CA THR A 186 -1.76 -17.01 17.59
C THR A 186 -2.64 -17.13 16.34
N ASP A 187 -3.97 -17.18 16.52
CA ASP A 187 -4.92 -17.16 15.41
C ASP A 187 -4.77 -15.90 14.55
N MET A 188 -4.55 -14.74 15.17
CA MET A 188 -4.29 -13.49 14.45
C MET A 188 -2.96 -13.52 13.68
N ALA A 189 -1.91 -14.13 14.25
CA ALA A 189 -0.62 -14.29 13.57
C ALA A 189 -0.76 -15.16 12.31
N ASP A 190 -1.47 -16.28 12.41
CA ASP A 190 -1.73 -17.18 11.29
C ASP A 190 -2.54 -16.49 10.18
N LEU A 191 -3.52 -15.66 10.54
CA LEU A 191 -4.29 -14.87 9.57
C LEU A 191 -3.40 -13.84 8.86
N VAL A 192 -2.54 -13.15 9.59
CA VAL A 192 -1.58 -12.20 9.04
C VAL A 192 -0.60 -12.88 8.07
N GLU A 193 -0.12 -14.07 8.41
CA GLU A 193 0.75 -14.86 7.53
C GLU A 193 0.05 -15.23 6.22
N LYS A 194 -1.22 -15.68 6.28
CA LYS A 194 -2.02 -15.99 5.08
C LYS A 194 -2.22 -14.78 4.16
N ILE A 195 -2.42 -13.58 4.72
CA ILE A 195 -2.60 -12.35 3.95
C ILE A 195 -1.27 -11.85 3.38
N SER A 196 -0.16 -12.08 4.09
CA SER A 196 1.18 -11.67 3.66
C SER A 196 1.82 -12.63 2.66
N ALA A 197 1.37 -13.88 2.58
CA ALA A 197 1.85 -14.85 1.61
C ALA A 197 1.47 -14.39 0.19
N PRO A 198 2.42 -14.30 -0.75
CA PRO A 198 2.07 -14.02 -2.13
C PRO A 198 1.16 -15.14 -2.63
N GLU A 199 -0.06 -14.81 -3.05
CA GLU A 199 -0.84 -15.70 -3.89
C GLU A 199 0.04 -16.12 -5.07
N HIS A 200 -0.02 -17.41 -5.41
CA HIS A 200 0.75 -18.01 -6.50
C HIS A 200 0.79 -17.09 -7.73
N PRO A 201 1.91 -17.04 -8.48
CA PRO A 201 1.97 -16.27 -9.71
C PRO A 201 0.82 -16.73 -10.60
N VAL A 202 -0.08 -15.79 -10.91
CA VAL A 202 -1.09 -15.97 -11.95
C VAL A 202 -0.31 -16.25 -13.23
N ILE A 203 -0.42 -17.49 -13.70
CA ILE A 203 0.26 -18.05 -14.87
C ILE A 203 -0.15 -17.29 -16.13
#